data_AF-A0AAX7UGD6-F1
#
_entry.id   AF-A0AAX7UGD6-F1
#
_cell.length_a   1.000
_cell.length_b   1.000
_cell.length_c   1.000
_cell.angle_alpha   90.00
_cell.angle_beta   90.00
_cell.angle_gamma   90.00
#
_symmetry.space_group_name_H-M   'P 1'
#
loop_
_entity.id
_entity.type
_entity.pdbx_description
1 polymer ?
#
loop_
_entity_poly.entity_id
_entity_poly.type
_entity_poly.pdbx_seq_one_letter_code
_entity_poly.pdbx_strand_id
1 'polypeptide(L)'
;MLDLKIIKHILIKENDDKVAQRDWEGLEWWAVLSGLLGMDSAQIEALLESGERFGRGVVAGLVDVGQTWLCPASLQGKDLQCLEQSAVLIGLQEKHLTNLSNPRWLKAPLRALGGRDLWTIEIPAKLFP
;
A
#
# COMPACT_ATOMS: atom_id res chain seq x y z
N MET A 1 14.23 -1.30 -0.46
CA MET A 1 13.22 -0.98 -1.48
C MET A 1 11.91 -1.52 -0.95
N LEU A 2 11.03 -0.63 -0.47
CA LEU A 2 9.69 -1.00 -0.04
C LEU A 2 9.05 -1.79 -1.18
N ASP A 3 8.55 -2.98 -0.88
CA ASP A 3 7.81 -3.75 -1.86
C ASP A 3 6.52 -2.97 -2.11
N LEU A 4 6.53 -2.20 -3.20
CA LEU A 4 5.39 -1.51 -3.81
C LEU A 4 4.13 -2.40 -3.87
N LYS A 5 4.34 -3.71 -3.83
CA LYS A 5 3.35 -4.80 -3.71
C LYS A 5 2.48 -4.76 -2.46
N ILE A 6 2.89 -4.12 -1.36
CA ILE A 6 2.09 -4.01 -0.13
C ILE A 6 1.36 -2.66 -0.03
N ILE A 7 1.88 -1.61 -0.69
CA ILE A 7 1.34 -0.24 -0.55
C ILE A 7 -0.05 -0.10 -1.18
N LYS A 8 -0.38 -0.89 -2.22
CA LYS A 8 -1.74 -0.89 -2.79
C LYS A 8 -2.85 -1.34 -1.83
N HIS A 9 -2.54 -2.07 -0.77
CA HIS A 9 -3.55 -2.65 0.13
C HIS A 9 -3.63 -1.98 1.51
N ILE A 10 -2.79 -0.97 1.77
CA ILE A 10 -2.80 -0.22 3.04
C ILE A 10 -3.31 1.20 2.76
N LEU A 11 -4.49 1.27 2.14
CA LEU A 11 -5.23 2.51 2.01
C LEU A 11 -6.62 2.22 2.57
N ILE A 12 -6.74 2.49 3.87
CA ILE A 12 -7.98 2.48 4.63
C ILE A 12 -8.92 3.47 3.94
N LYS A 13 -9.99 2.96 3.32
CA LYS A 13 -11.10 3.78 2.82
C LYS A 13 -12.17 3.78 3.90
N GLU A 14 -12.62 4.98 4.30
CA GLU A 14 -13.79 5.15 5.15
C GLU A 14 -15.02 4.48 4.50
N ASN A 15 -15.78 3.75 5.33
CA ASN A 15 -17.09 3.13 5.06
C ASN A 15 -17.14 1.85 4.22
N ASP A 16 -16.62 0.72 4.72
CA ASP A 16 -17.13 -0.62 4.35
C ASP A 16 -16.77 -1.69 5.40
N ASP A 17 -17.71 -2.58 5.73
CA ASP A 17 -17.52 -3.75 6.64
C ASP A 17 -16.72 -4.90 5.98
N LYS A 18 -15.91 -4.59 4.95
CA LYS A 18 -15.22 -5.56 4.11
C LYS A 18 -13.79 -5.11 3.83
N VAL A 19 -12.87 -6.08 3.76
CA VAL A 19 -11.52 -5.82 3.25
C VAL A 19 -11.62 -5.22 1.84
N ALA A 20 -10.77 -4.24 1.54
CA ALA A 20 -10.87 -3.42 0.34
C ALA A 20 -11.10 -4.24 -0.94
N GLN A 21 -12.13 -3.84 -1.70
CA GLN A 21 -12.46 -4.41 -3.02
C GLN A 21 -12.34 -3.37 -4.14
N ARG A 22 -12.35 -2.09 -3.81
CA ARG A 22 -12.29 -0.99 -4.78
C ARG A 22 -10.85 -0.61 -5.07
N ASP A 23 -10.62 -0.14 -6.29
CA ASP A 23 -9.37 0.48 -6.67
C ASP A 23 -9.16 1.83 -5.98
N TRP A 24 -7.89 2.23 -5.91
CA TRP A 24 -7.52 3.60 -5.61
C TRP A 24 -8.09 4.52 -6.69
N GLU A 25 -8.70 5.63 -6.27
CA GLU A 25 -9.22 6.64 -7.17
C GLU A 25 -8.08 7.59 -7.57
N GLY A 26 -7.84 7.70 -8.89
CA GLY A 26 -6.81 8.59 -9.44
C GLY A 26 -5.64 7.87 -10.13
N LEU A 27 -4.78 8.67 -10.76
CA LEU A 27 -3.65 8.22 -11.59
C LEU A 27 -2.30 8.74 -11.06
N GLU A 28 -2.28 9.31 -9.85
CA GLU A 28 -1.09 9.86 -9.21
C GLU A 28 0.02 8.82 -9.06
N TRP A 29 -0.36 7.59 -8.71
CA TRP A 29 0.56 6.46 -8.60
C TRP A 29 1.21 6.11 -9.95
N TRP A 30 0.48 6.27 -11.06
CA TRP A 30 1.01 6.03 -12.40
C TRP A 30 2.13 7.01 -12.74
N ALA A 31 1.95 8.29 -12.39
CA ALA A 31 2.97 9.31 -12.62
C ALA A 31 4.26 9.03 -11.85
N VAL A 32 4.16 8.47 -10.63
CA VAL A 32 5.35 8.07 -9.85
C VAL A 32 6.03 6.85 -10.47
N LEU A 33 5.27 5.81 -10.82
CA LEU A 33 5.83 4.58 -11.40
C LEU A 33 6.50 4.85 -12.75
N SER A 34 5.80 5.52 -13.67
CA SER A 34 6.31 5.79 -15.02
C SER A 34 7.34 6.91 -15.07
N GLY A 35 7.21 7.93 -14.24
CA GLY A 35 8.11 9.07 -14.20
C GLY A 35 9.28 8.86 -13.25
N LEU A 36 9.01 8.98 -11.94
CA LEU A 36 10.05 9.01 -10.91
C LEU A 36 10.79 7.68 -10.74
N LEU A 37 10.15 6.55 -11.02
CA LEU A 37 10.75 5.22 -10.98
C LEU A 37 11.12 4.67 -12.37
N GLY A 38 10.74 5.38 -13.44
CA GLY A 38 11.12 5.05 -14.81
C GLY A 38 10.62 3.70 -15.31
N MET A 39 9.54 3.17 -14.74
CA MET A 39 8.97 1.89 -15.16
C MET A 39 8.21 2.04 -16.48
N ASP A 40 8.43 1.11 -17.40
CA ASP A 40 7.61 1.02 -18.61
C ASP A 40 6.24 0.36 -18.33
N SER A 41 5.34 0.42 -19.31
CA SER A 41 3.99 -0.13 -19.16
C SER A 41 3.97 -1.63 -18.85
N ALA A 42 4.87 -2.42 -19.44
CA ALA A 42 4.92 -3.86 -19.22
C ALA A 42 5.41 -4.18 -17.80
N GLN A 43 6.38 -3.43 -17.29
CA GLN A 43 6.84 -3.53 -15.92
C GLN A 43 5.75 -3.13 -14.92
N ILE A 44 4.99 -2.07 -15.20
CA ILE A 44 3.86 -1.66 -14.37
C ILE A 44 2.78 -2.73 -14.38
N GLU A 45 2.39 -3.25 -15.55
CA GLU A 45 1.40 -4.33 -15.66
C GLU A 45 1.82 -5.59 -14.89
N ALA A 46 3.08 -6.03 -15.03
CA ALA A 46 3.60 -7.17 -14.27
C ALA A 46 3.60 -6.92 -12.75
N LEU A 47 3.89 -5.68 -12.32
CA LEU A 47 3.80 -5.30 -10.91
C LEU A 47 2.37 -5.37 -10.39
N LEU A 48 1.40 -4.91 -11.19
CA LEU A 48 -0.02 -4.97 -10.85
C LEU A 48 -0.52 -6.41 -10.77
N GLU A 49 -0.20 -7.25 -11.76
CA GLU A 49 -0.55 -8.67 -11.78
C GLU A 49 0.02 -9.40 -10.56
N SER A 50 1.29 -9.13 -10.21
CA SER A 50 1.90 -9.68 -9.00
C SER A 50 1.18 -9.23 -7.72
N GLY A 51 0.61 -8.02 -7.69
CA GLY A 51 -0.15 -7.50 -6.56
C GLY A 51 -1.54 -8.13 -6.41
N GLU A 52 -2.14 -8.56 -7.52
CA GLU A 52 -3.48 -9.19 -7.56
C GLU A 52 -3.44 -10.71 -7.38
N ARG A 53 -2.27 -11.31 -7.11
CA ARG A 53 -2.08 -12.77 -7.02
C ARG A 53 -3.04 -13.51 -6.08
N PHE A 54 -3.56 -12.81 -5.07
CA PHE A 54 -4.50 -13.34 -4.07
C PHE A 54 -5.93 -12.81 -4.25
N GLY A 55 -6.17 -12.03 -5.30
CA GLY A 55 -7.41 -11.30 -5.52
C GLY A 55 -7.65 -10.26 -4.43
N ARG A 56 -8.92 -9.88 -4.29
CA ARG A 56 -9.37 -8.75 -3.46
C ARG A 56 -10.27 -9.20 -2.32
N GLY A 57 -10.46 -8.33 -1.33
CA GLY A 57 -11.29 -8.64 -0.17
C GLY A 57 -10.70 -9.75 0.71
N VAL A 58 -9.37 -9.83 0.81
CA VAL A 58 -8.64 -10.83 1.58
C VAL A 58 -7.52 -10.19 2.38
N VAL A 59 -7.21 -10.76 3.53
CA VAL A 59 -5.94 -10.49 4.21
C VAL A 59 -4.86 -11.25 3.45
N ALA A 60 -3.97 -10.49 2.81
CA ALA A 60 -2.98 -11.00 1.89
C ALA A 60 -1.57 -11.09 2.50
N GLY A 61 -1.30 -10.33 3.55
CA GLY A 61 0.04 -10.19 4.09
C GLY A 61 0.07 -9.49 5.44
N LEU A 62 1.30 -9.29 5.90
CA LEU A 62 1.69 -8.64 7.14
C LEU A 62 2.72 -7.56 6.80
N VAL A 63 2.73 -6.51 7.60
CA VAL A 63 3.71 -5.45 7.54
C VAL A 63 4.00 -4.98 8.97
N ASP A 64 5.21 -4.55 9.22
CA ASP A 64 5.58 -3.98 10.50
C ASP A 64 5.34 -2.45 10.43
N VAL A 65 4.58 -1.93 11.38
CA VAL A 65 4.18 -0.52 11.45
C VAL A 65 5.16 0.25 12.34
N GLY A 66 5.80 1.27 11.78
CA GLY A 66 6.72 2.17 12.47
C GLY A 66 6.06 3.49 12.87
N GLN A 67 6.87 4.56 12.88
CA GLN A 67 6.41 5.90 13.22
C GLN A 67 5.42 6.44 12.18
N THR A 68 4.39 7.15 12.67
CA THR A 68 3.52 8.00 11.85
C THR A 68 3.79 9.48 12.16
N TRP A 69 3.86 10.33 11.14
CA TRP A 69 4.03 11.78 11.29
C TRP A 69 3.27 12.54 10.20
N LEU A 70 2.96 13.81 10.46
CA LEU A 70 2.35 14.71 9.48
C LEU A 70 3.42 15.23 8.51
N CYS A 71 3.20 15.10 7.21
CA CYS A 71 4.08 15.68 6.20
C CYS A 71 3.96 17.22 6.21
N PRO A 72 5.06 17.98 6.41
CA PRO A 72 4.99 19.43 6.45
C PRO A 72 4.55 20.03 5.11
N ALA A 73 3.67 21.03 5.15
CA ALA A 73 3.27 21.79 3.95
C ALA A 73 4.45 22.49 3.25
N SER A 74 5.51 22.80 4.00
CA SER A 74 6.73 23.43 3.49
C SER A 74 7.72 22.44 2.87
N LEU A 75 7.47 21.13 2.90
CA LEU A 75 8.38 20.14 2.35
C LEU A 75 8.37 20.17 0.81
N GLN A 76 9.55 20.32 0.20
CA GLN A 76 9.70 20.53 -1.24
C GLN A 76 11.00 19.90 -1.75
N GLY A 77 11.15 19.91 -3.08
CA GLY A 77 12.38 19.50 -3.74
C GLY A 77 12.67 18.00 -3.60
N LYS A 78 13.95 17.66 -3.43
CA LYS A 78 14.42 16.26 -3.44
C LYS A 78 13.86 15.43 -2.29
N ASP A 79 13.72 16.03 -1.11
CA ASP A 79 13.22 15.32 0.08
C ASP A 79 11.76 14.90 -0.11
N LEU A 80 10.93 15.79 -0.66
CA LEU A 80 9.56 15.46 -1.04
C LEU A 80 9.54 14.35 -2.10
N GLN A 81 10.33 14.48 -3.18
CA GLN A 81 10.36 13.47 -4.24
C GLN A 81 10.78 12.09 -3.73
N CYS A 82 11.73 12.01 -2.80
CA CYS A 82 12.11 10.73 -2.18
C CYS A 82 10.95 10.11 -1.39
N LEU A 83 10.16 10.93 -0.69
CA LEU A 83 8.96 10.44 0.00
C LEU A 83 7.87 10.03 -1.00
N GLU A 84 7.65 10.80 -2.07
CA GLU A 84 6.67 10.48 -3.12
C GLU A 84 7.03 9.20 -3.87
N GLN A 85 8.31 8.98 -4.16
CA GLN A 85 8.84 7.72 -4.68
C GLN A 85 8.61 6.55 -3.72
N SER A 86 8.81 6.78 -2.42
CA SER A 86 8.65 5.75 -1.39
C SER A 86 7.18 5.39 -1.15
N ALA A 87 6.28 6.38 -1.18
CA ALA A 87 4.84 6.23 -0.96
C ALA A 87 4.08 5.86 -2.24
N VAL A 88 4.70 6.09 -3.40
CA VAL A 88 4.13 5.92 -4.74
C VAL A 88 2.87 6.76 -4.88
N LEU A 89 2.97 8.00 -4.41
CA LEU A 89 1.90 8.97 -4.39
C LEU A 89 2.51 10.37 -4.37
N ILE A 90 2.05 11.25 -5.25
CA ILE A 90 2.41 12.68 -5.24
C ILE A 90 1.48 13.50 -4.34
N GLY A 91 1.91 14.69 -3.97
CA GLY A 91 1.10 15.61 -3.16
C GLY A 91 0.98 15.14 -1.72
N LEU A 92 2.10 14.76 -1.12
CA LEU A 92 2.16 14.21 0.23
C LEU A 92 2.01 15.26 1.33
N GLN A 93 2.15 16.54 1.01
CA GLN A 93 2.01 17.63 1.97
C GLN A 93 0.69 17.51 2.74
N GLU A 94 0.77 17.75 4.05
CA GLU A 94 -0.38 17.71 4.97
C GLU A 94 -1.05 16.33 5.13
N LYS A 95 -0.49 15.27 4.53
CA LYS A 95 -0.90 13.87 4.77
C LYS A 95 -0.12 13.26 5.92
N HIS A 96 -0.73 12.29 6.61
CA HIS A 96 -0.02 11.44 7.57
C HIS A 96 0.78 10.37 6.83
N LEU A 97 2.09 10.35 7.07
CA LEU A 97 3.01 9.36 6.53
C LEU A 97 3.33 8.35 7.62
N THR A 98 3.24 7.07 7.29
CA THR A 98 3.58 5.97 8.22
C THR A 98 4.70 5.15 7.62
N ASN A 99 5.77 4.95 8.39
CA ASN A 99 6.83 4.05 7.97
C ASN A 99 6.34 2.60 8.07
N LEU A 100 6.41 1.90 6.94
CA LEU A 100 6.05 0.49 6.84
C LEU A 100 7.29 -0.30 6.51
N SER A 101 7.47 -1.46 7.12
CA SER A 101 8.67 -2.26 6.89
C SER A 101 8.38 -3.75 6.92
N ASN A 102 9.36 -4.55 6.47
CA ASN A 102 9.27 -6.00 6.49
C ASN A 102 7.97 -6.54 5.85
N PRO A 103 7.62 -6.14 4.61
CA PRO A 103 6.43 -6.64 3.93
C PRO A 103 6.51 -8.15 3.72
N ARG A 104 5.49 -8.89 4.18
CA ARG A 104 5.43 -10.35 4.06
C ARG A 104 4.07 -10.78 3.54
N TRP A 105 4.03 -11.62 2.53
CA TRP A 105 2.79 -12.24 2.13
C TRP A 105 2.46 -13.44 3.02
N LEU A 106 1.16 -13.69 3.23
CA LEU A 106 0.72 -14.96 3.79
C LEU A 106 0.95 -16.09 2.78
N LYS A 107 1.03 -17.33 3.28
CA LYS A 107 1.15 -18.53 2.43
C LYS A 107 -0.07 -18.77 1.54
N ALA A 108 -1.23 -18.29 1.96
CA ALA A 108 -2.48 -18.29 1.20
C ALA A 108 -3.37 -17.12 1.66
N PRO A 109 -4.31 -16.63 0.82
CA PRO A 109 -5.21 -15.55 1.20
C PRO A 109 -6.17 -15.97 2.32
N LEU A 110 -6.42 -15.06 3.25
CA LEU A 110 -7.42 -15.26 4.30
C LEU A 110 -8.64 -14.38 4.02
N ARG A 111 -9.79 -15.00 3.71
CA ARG A 111 -11.07 -14.28 3.62
C ARG A 111 -11.51 -13.89 5.02
N ALA A 112 -11.82 -12.62 5.21
CA ALA A 112 -12.27 -12.08 6.48
C ALA A 112 -13.33 -11.02 6.25
N LEU A 113 -14.23 -10.86 7.23
CA LEU A 113 -15.04 -9.65 7.32
C LEU A 113 -14.08 -8.49 7.61
N GLY A 114 -14.26 -7.38 6.91
CA GLY A 114 -13.53 -6.16 7.23
C GLY A 114 -14.08 -5.56 8.51
N GLY A 115 -13.31 -4.69 9.12
CA GLY A 115 -13.78 -3.81 10.17
C GLY A 115 -13.49 -2.36 9.81
N ARG A 116 -14.11 -1.42 10.53
CA ARG A 116 -13.79 -0.01 10.39
C ARG A 116 -12.38 0.27 10.91
N ASP A 117 -11.64 1.08 10.17
CA ASP A 117 -10.30 1.57 10.51
C ASP A 117 -9.30 0.46 10.85
N LEU A 118 -8.99 0.28 12.13
CA LEU A 118 -8.15 -0.78 12.64
C LEU A 118 -9.03 -1.83 13.32
N TRP A 119 -9.00 -3.06 12.82
CA TRP A 119 -9.72 -4.19 13.38
C TRP A 119 -8.80 -5.37 13.66
N THR A 120 -9.25 -6.25 14.54
CA THR A 120 -8.53 -7.48 14.88
C THR A 120 -8.99 -8.62 13.99
N ILE A 121 -8.05 -9.48 13.61
CA ILE A 121 -8.30 -10.71 12.86
C ILE A 121 -7.48 -11.85 13.46
N GLU A 122 -8.06 -13.05 13.49
CA GLU A 122 -7.32 -14.26 13.81
C GLU A 122 -6.69 -14.86 12.56
N ILE A 123 -5.35 -14.96 12.55
CA ILE A 123 -4.60 -15.57 11.45
C ILE A 123 -4.12 -16.97 11.90
N PRO A 124 -4.54 -18.05 11.24
CA PRO A 124 -4.04 -19.38 11.53
C PRO A 124 -2.52 -19.48 11.38
N ALA A 125 -1.84 -20.12 12.35
CA ALA A 125 -0.38 -20.29 12.37
C ALA A 125 0.20 -20.81 11.03
N LYS A 126 -0.53 -21.73 10.36
CA LYS A 126 -0.15 -22.30 9.06
C LYS A 126 -0.06 -21.29 7.91
N LEU A 127 -0.67 -20.11 8.04
CA LEU A 127 -0.67 -19.07 7.00
C LEU A 127 0.46 -18.06 7.16
N PHE A 128 1.14 -18.02 8.30
CA PHE A 128 2.29 -17.15 8.49
C PHE A 128 3.40 -17.48 7.46
N PRO A 129 4.14 -16.46 6.99
CA PRO A 129 5.26 -16.63 6.06
C PRO A 129 6.29 -17.63 6.61
#